data_AF-A0A1S9BRS7-F1
#
_entry.id   AF-A0A1S9BRS7-F1
#
_cell.length_a   1.000
_cell.length_b   1.000
_cell.length_c   1.000
_cell.angle_alpha   90.00
_cell.angle_beta   90.00
_cell.angle_gamma   90.00
#
_symmetry.space_group_name_H-M   'P 1'
#
loop_
_entity.id
_entity.type
_entity.pdbx_description
1 polymer ?
#
loop_
_entity_poly.entity_id
_entity_poly.type
_entity_poly.pdbx_seq_one_letter_code
_entity_poly.pdbx_strand_id
1 'polypeptide(L)'
;MEQKRIEGLWDCVFCGSRAIRARYATCPNCGKSRGIDTEFYLPDDLEEATLTQEQVKKTTDSPDWLCEYCDSYNRSDAKFCKKCGAPREESRDDYATLHKDKE
;
A
#
# COMPACT_ATOMS: atom_id res chain seq x y z
N MET A 1 8.50 -9.26 22.86
CA MET A 1 7.20 -9.35 22.16
C MET A 1 7.52 -9.48 20.68
N GLU A 2 7.15 -10.59 20.07
CA GLU A 2 7.38 -10.81 18.64
C GLU A 2 6.45 -9.87 17.85
N GLN A 3 7.01 -8.89 17.14
CA GLN A 3 6.20 -8.00 16.29
C GLN A 3 5.75 -8.79 15.06
N LYS A 4 4.50 -9.25 15.07
CA LYS A 4 3.85 -9.90 13.93
C LYS A 4 3.39 -8.83 12.94
N ARG A 5 3.84 -8.90 11.69
CA ARG A 5 3.37 -8.01 10.61
C ARG A 5 2.17 -8.64 9.93
N ILE A 6 1.08 -7.88 9.80
CA ILE A 6 -0.18 -8.37 9.23
C ILE A 6 -0.39 -7.72 7.85
N GLU A 7 -0.82 -8.50 6.86
CA GLU A 7 -1.17 -7.99 5.53
C GLU A 7 -2.58 -7.38 5.57
N GLY A 8 -2.67 -6.07 5.29
CA GLY A 8 -3.94 -5.38 5.12
C GLY A 8 -4.65 -5.73 3.82
N LEU A 9 -5.92 -5.33 3.74
CA LEU A 9 -6.79 -5.47 2.59
C LEU A 9 -7.24 -4.10 2.08
N TRP A 10 -7.64 -4.04 0.81
CA TRP A 10 -8.24 -2.85 0.21
C TRP A 10 -9.31 -3.23 -0.82
N ASP A 11 -10.19 -2.28 -1.11
CA ASP A 11 -11.28 -2.43 -2.07
C ASP A 11 -11.04 -1.59 -3.33
N CYS A 12 -11.27 -2.18 -4.50
CA CYS A 12 -11.15 -1.47 -5.77
C CYS A 12 -12.37 -0.60 -6.01
N VAL A 13 -12.17 0.72 -5.96
CA VAL A 13 -13.19 1.74 -6.23
C VAL A 13 -13.74 1.71 -7.66
N PHE A 14 -13.02 1.11 -8.61
CA PHE A 14 -13.39 1.13 -10.01
C PHE A 14 -14.29 -0.02 -10.45
N CYS A 15 -14.04 -1.24 -9.97
CA CYS A 15 -14.82 -2.43 -10.34
C CYS A 15 -15.56 -3.05 -9.15
N GLY A 16 -15.38 -2.53 -7.94
CA GLY A 16 -16.02 -3.04 -6.73
C GLY A 16 -15.44 -4.35 -6.20
N SER A 17 -14.31 -4.84 -6.75
CA SER A 17 -13.61 -6.00 -6.17
C SER A 17 -13.13 -5.68 -4.76
N ARG A 18 -13.55 -6.49 -3.79
CA ARG A 18 -13.25 -6.28 -2.38
C ARG A 18 -12.17 -7.22 -1.85
N ALA A 19 -11.62 -6.92 -0.68
CA ALA A 19 -10.66 -7.76 0.04
C ALA A 19 -9.41 -8.11 -0.80
N ILE A 20 -8.91 -7.14 -1.57
CA ILE A 20 -7.67 -7.30 -2.33
C ILE A 20 -6.50 -7.14 -1.38
N ARG A 21 -5.54 -8.08 -1.43
CA ARG A 21 -4.37 -8.05 -0.55
C ARG A 21 -3.46 -6.85 -0.84
N ALA A 22 -2.95 -6.20 0.20
CA ALA A 22 -2.17 -4.96 0.10
C ALA A 22 -0.89 -5.08 -0.76
N ARG A 23 -0.30 -6.28 -0.89
CA ARG A 23 0.83 -6.51 -1.81
C ARG A 23 0.52 -6.21 -3.27
N TYR A 24 -0.76 -6.22 -3.67
CA TYR A 24 -1.16 -5.91 -5.03
C TYR A 24 -1.40 -4.40 -5.17
N ALA A 25 -0.51 -3.71 -5.88
CA ALA A 25 -0.65 -2.29 -6.22
C ALA A 25 -1.77 -2.03 -7.26
N THR A 26 -2.19 -3.06 -7.98
CA THR A 26 -3.23 -3.04 -9.00
C THR A 26 -4.29 -4.08 -8.68
N CYS A 27 -5.55 -3.77 -9.00
CA CYS A 27 -6.65 -4.70 -8.88
C CYS A 27 -6.39 -5.92 -9.80
N PRO A 28 -6.38 -7.16 -9.28
CA PRO A 28 -6.16 -8.35 -10.10
C PRO A 28 -7.32 -8.64 -11.05
N ASN A 29 -8.50 -8.05 -10.83
CA ASN A 29 -9.68 -8.26 -11.66
C ASN A 29 -9.77 -7.27 -12.84
N CYS A 30 -9.55 -5.97 -12.59
CA CYS A 30 -9.69 -4.94 -13.64
C CYS A 30 -8.37 -4.28 -14.08
N GLY A 31 -7.25 -4.59 -13.43
CA GLY A 31 -5.93 -4.05 -13.75
C GLY A 31 -5.68 -2.60 -13.34
N LYS A 32 -6.69 -1.89 -12.83
CA LYS A 32 -6.53 -0.50 -12.38
C LYS A 32 -5.70 -0.44 -11.10
N SER A 33 -4.83 0.57 -10.99
CA SER A 33 -4.10 0.87 -9.76
C SER A 33 -5.08 1.14 -8.62
N ARG A 34 -4.66 0.84 -7.39
CA ARG A 34 -5.45 1.10 -6.19
C ARG A 34 -5.99 2.54 -6.15
N GLY A 35 -5.13 3.52 -6.42
CA GLY A 35 -5.48 4.94 -6.41
C GLY A 35 -5.11 5.62 -5.09
N ILE A 36 -5.13 6.95 -5.07
CA ILE A 36 -4.75 7.76 -3.91
C ILE A 36 -5.76 7.63 -2.75
N ASP A 37 -7.05 7.53 -3.07
CA ASP A 37 -8.14 7.45 -2.10
C ASP A 37 -8.41 6.03 -1.57
N THR A 38 -7.55 5.06 -1.89
CA THR A 38 -7.73 3.69 -1.40
C THR A 38 -7.52 3.64 0.10
N GLU A 39 -8.48 3.09 0.83
CA GLU A 39 -8.35 2.85 2.27
C GLU A 39 -7.98 1.39 2.53
N PHE A 40 -6.96 1.19 3.36
CA PHE A 40 -6.59 -0.14 3.85
C PHE A 40 -7.28 -0.45 5.17
N TYR A 41 -7.69 -1.70 5.32
CA TYR A 41 -8.29 -2.22 6.54
C TYR A 41 -7.70 -3.59 6.89
N LEU A 42 -7.82 -3.99 8.16
CA LEU A 42 -7.36 -5.29 8.61
C LEU A 42 -8.40 -6.37 8.26
N PRO A 43 -7.97 -7.57 7.85
CA PRO A 43 -8.86 -8.71 7.70
C PRO A 43 -9.41 -9.18 9.06
N ASP A 44 -10.55 -9.86 9.04
CA ASP A 44 -11.15 -10.43 10.25
C ASP A 44 -10.28 -11.53 10.88
N ASP A 45 -9.64 -12.34 10.04
CA ASP A 45 -8.67 -13.37 10.46
C ASP A 45 -7.25 -12.81 10.42
N LEU A 46 -6.80 -12.27 11.57
CA LEU A 46 -5.45 -11.74 11.74
C LEU A 46 -4.38 -12.84 11.72
N GLU A 47 -4.74 -14.08 12.04
CA GLU A 47 -3.79 -15.19 12.14
C GLU A 47 -3.43 -15.70 10.74
N GLU A 48 -4.41 -15.83 9.85
CA GLU A 48 -4.19 -16.12 8.42
C GLU A 48 -3.45 -14.96 7.72
N ALA A 49 -3.75 -13.73 8.09
CA ALA A 49 -3.13 -12.54 7.51
C ALA A 49 -1.74 -12.21 8.07
N THR A 50 -1.29 -12.94 9.10
CA THR A 50 0.06 -12.77 9.64
C THR A 50 1.10 -13.21 8.61
N LEU A 51 2.02 -12.31 8.28
CA LEU A 51 3.11 -12.58 7.36
C LEU A 51 4.13 -13.54 7.96
N THR A 52 4.57 -14.49 7.15
CA THR A 52 5.72 -15.34 7.47
C THR A 52 7.01 -14.52 7.53
N GLN A 53 8.04 -15.05 8.20
CA GLN A 53 9.37 -14.41 8.27
C GLN A 53 9.94 -14.04 6.89
N GLU A 54 9.69 -14.86 5.87
CA GLU A 54 10.13 -14.60 4.50
C GLU A 54 9.35 -13.47 3.81
N GLN A 55 8.07 -13.29 4.14
CA GLN A 55 7.26 -12.17 3.64
C GLN A 55 7.58 -10.87 4.37
N VAL A 56 7.89 -10.93 5.67
CA VAL A 56 8.34 -9.78 6.46
C VAL A 56 9.61 -9.18 5.85
N LYS A 57 10.59 -10.02 5.48
CA LYS A 57 11.82 -9.58 4.79
C LYS A 57 11.58 -8.83 3.47
N LYS A 58 10.42 -9.03 2.84
CA LYS A 58 10.05 -8.40 1.56
C LYS A 58 9.22 -7.13 1.72
N THR A 59 8.87 -6.75 2.94
CA THR A 59 8.02 -5.60 3.26
C THR A 59 8.79 -4.57 4.08
N THR A 60 8.30 -3.34 4.15
CA THR A 60 8.93 -2.22 4.86
C THR A 60 8.12 -1.84 6.10
N ASP A 61 8.76 -1.15 7.05
CA ASP A 61 8.12 -0.63 8.27
C ASP A 61 7.53 0.79 8.11
N SER A 62 7.60 1.36 6.91
CA SER A 62 7.16 2.73 6.65
C SER A 62 6.08 2.77 5.56
N PRO A 63 5.15 3.74 5.63
CA PRO A 63 4.09 3.89 4.64
C PRO A 63 4.64 4.09 3.22
N ASP A 64 3.88 3.60 2.24
CA ASP A 64 4.16 3.88 0.83
C ASP A 64 4.07 5.39 0.57
N TRP A 65 5.04 5.95 -0.13
CA TRP A 65 5.05 7.36 -0.50
C TRP A 65 4.26 7.63 -1.77
N LEU A 66 3.64 8.80 -1.84
CA LEU A 66 2.92 9.25 -3.02
C LEU A 66 3.85 10.05 -3.92
N CYS A 67 3.94 9.68 -5.20
CA CYS A 67 4.69 10.46 -6.16
C CYS A 67 3.92 11.72 -6.58
N GLU A 68 4.44 12.90 -6.26
CA GLU A 68 3.82 14.21 -6.58
C GLU A 68 3.66 14.48 -8.09
N TYR A 69 4.37 13.74 -8.93
CA TYR A 69 4.34 13.93 -10.39
C TYR A 69 3.26 13.12 -11.11
N CYS A 70 2.86 11.98 -10.55
CA CYS A 70 1.99 11.04 -11.26
C CYS A 70 0.97 10.30 -10.37
N ASP A 71 0.88 10.72 -9.11
CA ASP A 71 -0.05 10.23 -8.08
C ASP A 71 -0.02 8.70 -7.89
N SER A 72 1.12 8.09 -8.22
CA SER A 72 1.36 6.67 -7.96
C SER A 72 1.98 6.50 -6.59
N TYR A 73 1.40 5.63 -5.78
CA TYR A 73 2.09 5.13 -4.60
C TYR A 73 3.30 4.28 -4.96
N ASN A 74 4.34 4.37 -4.15
CA ASN A 74 5.57 3.61 -4.27
C ASN A 74 6.01 3.13 -2.88
N ARG A 75 6.70 1.99 -2.84
CA ARG A 75 7.24 1.46 -1.59
C ARG A 75 8.13 2.47 -0.88
N SER A 76 8.07 2.48 0.44
CA SER A 76 8.83 3.42 1.27
C SER A 76 10.35 3.38 1.04
N ASP A 77 10.89 2.25 0.60
CA ASP A 77 12.31 2.04 0.30
C ASP A 77 12.69 2.33 -1.16
N ALA A 78 11.72 2.66 -2.03
CA ALA A 78 11.98 3.01 -3.42
C ALA A 78 12.50 4.44 -3.52
N LYS A 79 13.71 4.61 -4.08
CA LYS A 79 14.32 5.93 -4.31
C LYS A 79 13.70 6.71 -5.48
N PHE A 80 13.09 6.00 -6.42
CA PHE A 80 12.48 6.56 -7.63
C PHE A 80 11.09 5.96 -7.83
N CYS A 81 10.20 6.75 -8.43
CA CYS A 81 8.86 6.30 -8.78
C CYS A 81 8.95 5.18 -9.82
N LYS A 82 8.31 4.04 -9.55
CA LYS A 82 8.29 2.90 -10.48
C LYS A 82 7.54 3.18 -11.78
N LYS A 83 6.67 4.19 -11.78
CA LYS A 83 5.81 4.54 -12.92
C LYS A 83 6.42 5.62 -13.82
N CYS A 84 6.94 6.71 -13.25
CA CYS A 84 7.44 7.86 -14.02
C CYS A 84 8.95 8.14 -13.85
N GLY A 85 9.63 7.51 -12.88
CA GLY A 85 11.05 7.72 -12.63
C GLY A 85 11.40 8.94 -11.76
N ALA A 86 10.42 9.75 -11.34
CA ALA A 86 10.66 10.89 -10.46
C ALA A 86 11.29 10.48 -9.11
N PRO A 87 12.19 11.27 -8.53
CA PRO A 87 12.88 10.92 -7.29
C PRO A 87 11.95 11.07 -6.07
N ARG A 88 12.14 10.21 -5.05
CA ARG A 88 11.38 10.27 -3.79
C ARG A 88 11.56 11.60 -3.06
N GLU A 89 12.76 12.19 -3.11
CA GLU A 89 13.12 13.39 -2.35
C GLU A 89 12.27 14.62 -2.72
N GLU A 90 11.69 14.61 -3.91
CA GLU A 90 10.79 15.66 -4.41
C GLU A 90 9.32 15.39 -4.03
N SER A 91 9.01 14.28 -3.36
CA SER A 91 7.67 13.97 -2.88
C SER A 91 7.58 14.14 -1.37
N ARG A 92 6.50 14.77 -0.89
CA ARG A 92 6.34 15.15 0.52
C ARG A 92 5.33 14.27 1.25
N ASP A 93 4.34 13.75 0.52
CA ASP A 93 3.25 12.97 1.09
C ASP A 93 3.51 11.45 1.03
N ASP A 94 2.79 10.74 1.89
CA ASP A 94 2.71 9.29 1.96
C ASP A 94 1.31 8.85 2.38
N TYR A 95 1.09 7.54 2.41
CA TYR A 95 -0.22 7.01 2.78
C TYR A 95 -0.68 7.48 4.18
N ALA A 96 0.21 7.51 5.17
CA ALA A 96 -0.19 7.84 6.54
C ALA A 96 -0.52 9.33 6.72
N THR A 97 0.17 10.21 5.99
CA THR A 97 -0.07 11.65 6.02
C THR A 97 -1.34 12.05 5.28
N LEU A 98 -1.66 11.39 4.17
CA LEU A 98 -2.86 11.69 3.37
C LEU A 98 -4.16 11.20 4.01
N HIS A 99 -4.11 10.13 4.79
CA HIS A 99 -5.29 9.50 5.41
C HIS A 99 -5.37 9.75 6.93
N LYS A 100 -4.63 10.73 7.43
CA LYS A 100 -4.48 11.03 8.87
C LYS A 100 -5.73 11.62 9.54
N ASP A 101 -6.62 12.23 8.75
CA ASP A 101 -7.80 12.95 9.25
C ASP A 101 -9.11 12.14 9.20
N LYS A 102 -9.03 10.82 8.92
CA LYS A 102 -10.21 9.95 8.75
C LYS A 102 -10.45 8.96 9.89
N GLU A 103 -9.84 9.18 11.05
CA GLU A 103 -10.15 8.45 12.30
C GLU A 103 -11.42 8.96 12.99
#